data_AF-A0A2N1N9T6-F1
#
_entry.id   AF-A0A2N1N9T6-F1
#
_cell.length_a   1.000
_cell.length_b   1.000
_cell.length_c   1.000
_cell.angle_alpha   90.00
_cell.angle_beta   90.00
_cell.angle_gamma   90.00
#
_symmetry.space_group_name_H-M   'P 1'
#
loop_
_entity.id
_entity.type
_entity.pdbx_description
1 polymer ?
#
loop_
_entity_poly.entity_id
_entity_poly.type
_entity_poly.pdbx_seq_one_letter_code
_entity_poly.pdbx_strand_id
1 'polypeptide(L)'
;MIPIQDTDGKVRLYPQALLKQLELPEHPQYGPSDIITSFNSDTNFWFEGDPLYTLKDNSDMLYVVVHELIHGLGFTTAWRDYFNIQAIIPVPGYFSTDTKGQFFEFGFDKNLVLLPSGKSLTSIADELNKFPIKLDITDNEFISSFLKSPQFPIAKNLYKNAVTHGTIGFLITPNLQPNTPITQDDVVLLETSLNPFLRGSSLAHVDAQTYFDSSDFLMMYSYPKISLGQMMFNVGSTNTTGPIGPKLRLLLGTLGYEVKKDYIPPVKLSNLQSNNEIQASKTSIPSNTIKSQPSADTNNIEKNDSSLVNFNFLLSIICILLSFTYSIYSKY
;
A
#
# COMPACT_ATOMS: atom_id res chain seq x y z
N MET A 1 0.15 3.11 10.99
CA MET A 1 -0.73 4.18 10.46
C MET A 1 -1.27 4.99 11.62
N ILE A 2 -1.67 6.24 11.39
CA ILE A 2 -2.08 7.20 12.42
C ILE A 2 -3.53 7.64 12.15
N PRO A 3 -4.42 7.64 13.15
CA PRO A 3 -5.80 8.10 12.98
C PRO A 3 -5.87 9.63 12.89
N ILE A 4 -6.58 10.14 11.88
CA ILE A 4 -6.84 11.58 11.67
C ILE A 4 -8.32 11.76 11.33
N GLN A 5 -8.94 12.79 11.90
CA GLN A 5 -10.27 13.23 11.48
C GLN A 5 -10.17 14.04 10.19
N ASP A 6 -10.81 13.56 9.12
CA ASP A 6 -10.85 14.24 7.83
C ASP A 6 -11.94 15.33 7.85
N THR A 7 -11.97 16.15 6.80
CA THR A 7 -12.89 17.30 6.65
C THR A 7 -14.38 16.91 6.60
N ASP A 8 -14.69 15.65 6.28
CA ASP A 8 -16.04 15.08 6.35
C ASP A 8 -16.41 14.56 7.76
N GLY A 9 -15.56 14.81 8.76
CA GLY A 9 -15.77 14.45 10.16
C GLY A 9 -15.45 13.01 10.51
N LYS A 10 -15.07 12.17 9.53
CA LYS A 10 -14.74 10.75 9.76
C LYS A 10 -13.29 10.58 10.17
N VAL A 11 -13.03 9.60 11.02
CA VAL A 11 -11.66 9.22 11.38
C VAL A 11 -11.15 8.15 10.42
N ARG A 12 -10.03 8.42 9.75
CA ARG A 12 -9.34 7.48 8.86
C ARG A 12 -7.90 7.27 9.28
N LEU A 13 -7.32 6.13 8.89
CA LEU A 13 -5.92 5.80 9.18
C LEU A 13 -5.04 6.21 8.00
N TYR A 14 -3.98 6.97 8.27
CA TYR A 14 -3.04 7.45 7.25
C TYR A 14 -1.62 6.88 7.49
N PRO A 15 -0.85 6.59 6.43
CA PRO A 15 0.57 6.35 6.57
C PRO A 15 1.28 7.64 6.99
N GLN A 16 2.34 7.50 7.79
CA GLN A 16 3.10 8.64 8.29
C GLN A 16 3.69 9.48 7.16
N ALA A 17 4.24 8.81 6.14
CA ALA A 17 4.82 9.44 4.96
C ALA A 17 3.85 10.43 4.30
N LEU A 18 2.56 10.08 4.22
CA LEU A 18 1.52 10.93 3.66
C LEU A 18 1.18 12.10 4.57
N LEU A 19 1.01 11.86 5.88
CA LEU A 19 0.66 12.93 6.82
C LEU A 19 1.71 14.06 6.86
N LYS A 20 2.98 13.75 6.61
CA LYS A 20 4.04 14.74 6.50
C LYS A 20 3.92 15.65 5.27
N GLN A 21 3.12 15.26 4.27
CA GLN A 21 2.86 16.08 3.07
C GLN A 21 1.63 16.97 3.23
N LEU A 22 0.74 16.64 4.16
CA LEU A 22 -0.50 17.37 4.35
C LEU A 22 -0.28 18.63 5.18
N GLU A 23 -0.97 19.71 4.82
CA GLU A 23 -1.01 20.95 5.62
C GLU A 23 -1.94 20.78 6.82
N LEU A 24 -1.44 20.09 7.86
CA LEU A 24 -2.19 19.89 9.10
C LEU A 24 -1.97 21.08 10.06
N PRO A 25 -3.02 21.54 10.79
CA PRO A 25 -2.86 22.56 11.82
C PRO A 25 -1.86 22.16 12.90
N GLU A 26 -1.86 20.87 13.24
CA GLU A 26 -0.91 20.23 14.13
C GLU A 26 -0.60 18.84 13.59
N HIS A 27 0.68 18.53 13.42
CA HIS A 27 1.10 17.19 13.03
C HIS A 27 1.10 16.26 14.25
N PRO A 28 0.64 15.01 14.10
CA PRO A 28 0.67 14.05 15.20
C PRO A 28 2.10 13.62 15.53
N GLN A 29 2.27 12.97 16.67
CA GLN A 29 3.52 12.30 16.97
C GLN A 29 3.78 11.17 15.97
N TYR A 30 5.01 11.13 15.49
CA TYR A 30 5.47 10.20 14.49
C TYR A 30 6.31 9.07 15.09
N GLY A 31 6.17 7.88 14.52
CA GLY A 31 7.05 6.75 14.80
C GLY A 31 8.42 6.91 14.12
N PRO A 32 9.39 6.03 14.43
CA PRO A 32 10.79 6.17 14.00
C PRO A 32 11.02 5.96 12.50
N SER A 33 10.07 5.37 11.78
CA SER A 33 10.18 5.09 10.36
C SER A 33 8.90 5.49 9.62
N ASP A 34 9.07 6.15 8.48
CA ASP A 34 7.96 6.55 7.61
C ASP A 34 7.36 5.38 6.85
N ILE A 35 8.25 4.55 6.28
CA ILE A 35 7.93 3.39 5.46
C ILE A 35 8.81 2.25 5.95
N ILE A 36 8.18 1.09 6.16
CA ILE A 36 8.86 -0.17 6.44
C ILE A 36 8.42 -1.13 5.33
N THR A 37 9.40 -1.72 4.67
CA THR A 37 9.19 -2.81 3.71
C THR A 37 10.13 -3.96 4.06
N SER A 38 9.75 -5.18 3.68
CA SER A 38 10.52 -6.39 3.95
C SER A 38 10.53 -7.25 2.71
N PHE A 39 11.72 -7.66 2.30
CA PHE A 39 11.94 -8.52 1.14
C PHE A 39 12.43 -9.88 1.61
N ASN A 40 11.87 -10.96 1.07
CA ASN A 40 12.30 -12.30 1.42
C ASN A 40 13.66 -12.61 0.77
N SER A 41 14.71 -12.79 1.59
CA SER A 41 16.06 -13.12 1.11
C SER A 41 16.15 -14.49 0.44
N ASP A 42 15.18 -15.38 0.66
CA ASP A 42 15.15 -16.73 0.06
C ASP A 42 14.51 -16.72 -1.34
N THR A 43 14.04 -15.56 -1.82
CA THR A 43 13.55 -15.40 -3.19
C THR A 43 14.70 -15.06 -4.14
N ASN A 44 14.77 -15.79 -5.25
CA ASN A 44 15.69 -15.45 -6.34
C ASN A 44 15.14 -14.23 -7.09
N PHE A 45 15.72 -13.06 -6.83
CA PHE A 45 15.43 -11.86 -7.60
C PHE A 45 16.37 -11.74 -8.79
N TRP A 46 15.87 -11.14 -9.86
CA TRP A 46 16.69 -10.69 -10.98
C TRP A 46 17.16 -9.25 -10.72
N PHE A 47 18.44 -8.98 -11.00
CA PHE A 47 19.03 -7.65 -10.91
C PHE A 47 19.46 -7.14 -12.29
N GLU A 48 19.50 -5.81 -12.47
CA GLU A 48 20.02 -5.21 -13.72
C GLU A 48 21.46 -5.67 -13.95
N GLY A 49 21.69 -6.35 -15.08
CA GLY A 49 22.97 -6.97 -15.44
C GLY A 49 22.96 -8.50 -15.41
N ASP A 50 21.98 -9.12 -14.74
CA ASP A 50 21.81 -10.58 -14.77
C ASP A 50 21.34 -11.05 -16.15
N PRO A 51 21.67 -12.30 -16.55
CA PRO A 51 21.21 -12.84 -17.83
C PRO A 51 19.69 -12.82 -17.96
N LEU A 52 19.16 -12.23 -19.04
CA LEU A 52 17.71 -12.06 -19.26
C LEU A 52 16.92 -13.38 -19.18
N TYR A 53 17.52 -14.51 -19.53
CA TYR A 53 16.85 -15.80 -19.42
C TYR A 53 16.57 -16.21 -17.96
N THR A 54 17.13 -15.56 -16.95
CA THR A 54 16.80 -15.87 -15.54
C THR A 54 15.56 -15.09 -15.08
N LEU A 55 15.17 -14.03 -15.78
CA LEU A 55 14.02 -13.19 -15.45
C LEU A 55 12.67 -13.87 -15.71
N LYS A 56 12.61 -14.89 -16.57
CA LYS A 56 11.38 -15.68 -16.78
C LYS A 56 10.91 -16.38 -15.50
N ASP A 57 11.84 -16.74 -14.64
CA ASP A 57 11.55 -17.47 -13.39
C ASP A 57 11.54 -16.51 -12.19
N ASN A 58 12.29 -15.42 -12.26
CA ASN A 58 12.50 -14.47 -11.16
C ASN A 58 11.72 -13.16 -11.35
N SER A 59 11.62 -12.34 -10.31
CA SER A 59 11.07 -10.98 -10.41
C SER A 59 12.18 -9.96 -10.41
N ASP A 60 12.03 -8.88 -11.15
CA ASP A 60 12.97 -7.75 -11.13
C ASP A 60 12.94 -7.07 -9.74
N MET A 61 14.07 -7.10 -9.02
CA MET A 61 14.15 -6.52 -7.67
C MET A 61 13.81 -5.03 -7.66
N LEU A 62 14.21 -4.27 -8.69
CA LEU A 62 13.91 -2.85 -8.74
C LEU A 62 12.41 -2.61 -8.92
N TYR A 63 11.73 -3.43 -9.73
CA TYR A 63 10.26 -3.40 -9.81
C TYR A 63 9.65 -3.60 -8.43
N VAL A 64 10.07 -4.66 -7.72
CA VAL A 64 9.53 -5.02 -6.40
C VAL A 64 9.78 -3.90 -5.38
N VAL A 65 11.00 -3.35 -5.32
CA VAL A 65 11.32 -2.24 -4.39
C VAL A 65 10.45 -1.01 -4.65
N VAL A 66 10.31 -0.60 -5.91
CA VAL A 66 9.50 0.57 -6.26
C VAL A 66 8.02 0.32 -5.98
N HIS A 67 7.53 -0.89 -6.28
CA HIS A 67 6.16 -1.31 -5.98
C HIS A 67 5.84 -1.20 -4.47
N GLU A 68 6.67 -1.81 -3.63
CA GLU A 68 6.47 -1.77 -2.17
C GLU A 68 6.62 -0.35 -1.59
N LEU A 69 7.46 0.49 -2.20
CA LEU A 69 7.56 1.90 -1.83
C LEU A 69 6.23 2.63 -2.05
N ILE A 70 5.54 2.40 -3.17
CA ILE A 70 4.23 3.01 -3.46
C ILE A 70 3.16 2.56 -2.45
N HIS A 71 3.18 1.30 -2.03
CA HIS A 71 2.33 0.86 -0.90
C HIS A 71 2.62 1.66 0.37
N GLY A 72 3.89 1.85 0.71
CA GLY A 72 4.33 2.65 1.85
C GLY A 72 3.88 4.12 1.79
N LEU A 73 3.77 4.68 0.58
CA LEU A 73 3.26 6.03 0.35
C LEU A 73 1.73 6.13 0.52
N GLY A 74 1.01 5.00 0.56
CA GLY A 74 -0.42 4.97 0.86
C GLY A 74 -1.31 4.44 -0.25
N PHE A 75 -0.76 3.82 -1.30
CA PHE A 75 -1.56 2.96 -2.18
C PHE A 75 -1.91 1.68 -1.42
N THR A 76 -2.93 1.72 -0.58
CA THR A 76 -3.33 0.56 0.23
C THR A 76 -4.75 0.77 0.76
N THR A 77 -5.48 -0.32 0.96
CA THR A 77 -6.90 -0.28 1.34
C THR A 77 -7.17 -1.05 2.62
N ALA A 78 -8.12 -0.54 3.41
CA ALA A 78 -8.66 -1.25 4.57
C ALA A 78 -9.71 -2.31 4.19
N TRP A 79 -10.23 -2.29 2.96
CA TRP A 79 -11.32 -3.17 2.51
C TRP A 79 -10.82 -4.59 2.21
N ARG A 80 -11.23 -5.58 3.01
CA ARG A 80 -10.79 -6.98 2.87
C ARG A 80 -11.87 -7.96 3.31
N ASP A 81 -11.79 -9.20 2.82
CA ASP A 81 -12.48 -10.35 3.44
C ASP A 81 -11.66 -10.84 4.66
N TYR A 82 -11.82 -10.16 5.80
CA TYR A 82 -11.05 -10.43 7.03
C TYR A 82 -11.31 -11.82 7.64
N PHE A 83 -12.46 -12.42 7.35
CA PHE A 83 -12.91 -13.64 8.00
C PHE A 83 -13.16 -14.80 7.03
N ASN A 84 -12.82 -14.62 5.74
CA ASN A 84 -13.07 -15.60 4.66
C ASN A 84 -14.55 -16.01 4.58
N ILE A 85 -15.44 -15.03 4.77
CA ILE A 85 -16.90 -15.22 4.77
C ILE A 85 -17.56 -14.66 3.50
N GLN A 86 -16.75 -14.34 2.48
CA GLN A 86 -17.20 -13.73 1.23
C GLN A 86 -17.96 -12.41 1.45
N ALA A 87 -17.43 -11.60 2.34
CA ALA A 87 -17.92 -10.26 2.62
C ALA A 87 -16.73 -9.34 2.86
N ILE A 88 -16.65 -8.22 2.12
CA ILE A 88 -15.58 -7.26 2.33
C ILE A 88 -16.07 -6.12 3.22
N ILE A 89 -15.25 -5.79 4.21
CA ILE A 89 -15.47 -4.74 5.20
C ILE A 89 -14.18 -3.95 5.36
N PRO A 90 -14.22 -2.68 5.80
CA PRO A 90 -13.02 -1.97 6.26
C PRO A 90 -12.45 -2.62 7.53
N VAL A 91 -11.30 -2.17 8.02
CA VAL A 91 -10.69 -2.80 9.20
C VAL A 91 -11.58 -2.59 10.43
N PRO A 92 -12.10 -3.66 11.07
CA PRO A 92 -12.85 -3.50 12.31
C PRO A 92 -11.90 -3.15 13.45
N GLY A 93 -12.29 -2.24 14.33
CA GLY A 93 -11.49 -1.92 15.50
C GLY A 93 -12.18 -0.93 16.44
N TYR A 94 -11.42 -0.42 17.40
CA TYR A 94 -11.83 0.61 18.35
C TYR A 94 -10.61 1.44 18.77
N PHE A 95 -10.84 2.65 19.25
CA PHE A 95 -9.81 3.40 19.98
C PHE A 95 -9.87 3.03 21.45
N SER A 96 -8.72 3.02 22.14
CA SER A 96 -8.63 2.61 23.55
C SER A 96 -9.49 3.44 24.50
N THR A 97 -9.87 4.65 24.11
CA THR A 97 -10.77 5.54 24.86
C THR A 97 -12.24 5.41 24.46
N ASP A 98 -12.58 4.62 23.45
CA ASP A 98 -13.94 4.45 22.95
C ASP A 98 -14.49 3.07 23.32
N THR A 99 -15.73 3.02 23.77
CA THR A 99 -16.46 1.78 24.06
C THR A 99 -17.19 1.24 22.83
N LYS A 100 -17.29 2.06 21.78
CA LYS A 100 -17.94 1.71 20.52
C LYS A 100 -16.88 1.51 19.44
N GLY A 101 -16.77 0.28 18.94
CA GLY A 101 -15.93 0.00 17.78
C GLY A 101 -16.57 0.49 16.48
N GLN A 102 -15.75 0.60 15.44
CA GLN A 102 -16.15 0.95 14.09
C GLN A 102 -15.26 0.25 13.05
N PHE A 103 -15.74 0.22 11.82
CA PHE A 103 -14.95 -0.11 10.64
C PHE A 103 -14.19 1.15 10.19
N PHE A 104 -12.86 1.08 10.26
CA PHE A 104 -11.98 2.16 9.85
C PHE A 104 -11.57 2.04 8.39
N GLU A 105 -11.61 3.17 7.72
CA GLU A 105 -11.07 3.35 6.38
C GLU A 105 -9.62 3.87 6.46
N PHE A 106 -8.83 3.59 5.43
CA PHE A 106 -7.56 4.27 5.20
C PHE A 106 -7.79 5.57 4.43
N GLY A 107 -6.83 6.50 4.48
CA GLY A 107 -6.90 7.75 3.69
C GLY A 107 -7.08 7.54 2.19
N PHE A 108 -6.63 6.39 1.66
CA PHE A 108 -6.87 5.94 0.29
C PHE A 108 -8.34 5.66 -0.01
N ASP A 109 -9.05 5.04 0.95
CA ASP A 109 -10.39 4.49 0.75
C ASP A 109 -11.45 5.58 0.50
N LYS A 110 -11.17 6.82 0.93
CA LYS A 110 -12.08 7.97 0.74
C LYS A 110 -12.41 8.24 -0.73
N ASN A 111 -11.52 7.84 -1.65
CA ASN A 111 -11.69 8.06 -3.08
C ASN A 111 -12.22 6.82 -3.81
N LEU A 112 -12.55 5.73 -3.10
CA LEU A 112 -13.04 4.52 -3.76
C LEU A 112 -14.52 4.64 -4.13
N VAL A 113 -14.83 4.23 -5.35
CA VAL A 113 -16.18 4.29 -5.92
C VAL A 113 -16.55 3.00 -6.64
N LEU A 114 -17.83 2.64 -6.60
CA LEU A 114 -18.41 1.62 -7.46
C LEU A 114 -18.71 2.24 -8.83
N LEU A 115 -17.98 1.84 -9.88
CA LEU A 115 -18.13 2.37 -11.24
C LEU A 115 -19.56 2.29 -11.78
N PRO A 116 -20.31 1.18 -11.62
CA PRO A 116 -21.67 1.09 -12.16
C PRO A 116 -22.67 2.12 -11.59
N SER A 117 -22.39 2.70 -10.42
CA SER A 117 -23.33 3.59 -9.72
C SER A 117 -22.73 4.94 -9.30
N GLY A 118 -21.42 5.09 -9.37
CA GLY A 118 -20.69 6.20 -8.76
C GLY A 118 -20.74 6.23 -7.22
N LYS A 119 -21.32 5.20 -6.57
CA LYS A 119 -21.47 5.17 -5.13
C LYS A 119 -20.10 5.05 -4.46
N SER A 120 -19.77 6.01 -3.60
CA SER A 120 -18.56 5.96 -2.78
C SER A 120 -18.60 4.79 -1.79
N LEU A 121 -17.48 4.08 -1.64
CA LEU A 121 -17.32 3.04 -0.63
C LEU A 121 -17.40 3.60 0.79
N THR A 122 -17.03 4.87 1.01
CA THR A 122 -17.24 5.55 2.29
C THR A 122 -18.71 5.59 2.71
N SER A 123 -19.63 5.77 1.75
CA SER A 123 -21.08 5.67 2.06
C SER A 123 -21.54 4.26 2.39
N ILE A 124 -20.81 3.24 1.91
CA ILE A 124 -21.04 1.84 2.28
C ILE A 124 -20.49 1.59 3.69
N ALA A 125 -19.31 2.12 4.01
CA ALA A 125 -18.75 2.06 5.36
C ALA A 125 -19.69 2.70 6.40
N ASP A 126 -20.39 3.78 6.07
CA ASP A 126 -21.42 4.36 6.94
C ASP A 126 -22.56 3.40 7.28
N GLU A 127 -23.04 2.67 6.28
CA GLU A 127 -24.07 1.64 6.49
C GLU A 127 -23.54 0.49 7.34
N LEU A 128 -22.29 0.08 7.12
CA LEU A 128 -21.61 -0.94 7.91
C LEU A 128 -21.41 -0.48 9.36
N ASN A 129 -21.07 0.79 9.60
CA ASN A 129 -20.84 1.37 10.93
C ASN A 129 -22.11 1.52 11.79
N LYS A 130 -23.28 1.18 11.26
CA LYS A 130 -24.50 0.96 12.05
C LYS A 130 -24.46 -0.38 12.80
N PHE A 131 -23.58 -1.30 12.41
CA PHE A 131 -23.33 -2.55 13.14
C PHE A 131 -22.56 -2.26 14.44
N PRO A 132 -23.04 -2.71 15.61
CA PRO A 132 -22.37 -2.47 16.87
C PRO A 132 -21.13 -3.37 17.04
N ILE A 133 -19.94 -2.83 16.84
CA ILE A 133 -18.69 -3.52 17.18
C ILE A 133 -18.41 -3.31 18.67
N LYS A 134 -18.24 -4.43 19.39
CA LYS A 134 -18.00 -4.44 20.84
C LYS A 134 -16.53 -4.73 21.14
N LEU A 135 -16.06 -4.20 22.27
CA LEU A 135 -14.79 -4.61 22.88
C LEU A 135 -14.85 -6.08 23.31
N ASP A 136 -13.69 -6.74 23.29
CA ASP A 136 -13.46 -8.05 23.91
C ASP A 136 -14.32 -9.23 23.42
N ILE A 137 -14.84 -9.15 22.19
CA ILE A 137 -15.47 -10.30 21.52
C ILE A 137 -14.44 -11.09 20.71
N THR A 138 -14.60 -12.40 20.67
CA THR A 138 -13.79 -13.29 19.82
C THR A 138 -14.17 -13.13 18.34
N ASP A 139 -13.27 -13.51 17.42
CA ASP A 139 -13.56 -13.57 15.98
C ASP A 139 -14.85 -14.32 15.68
N ASN A 140 -15.06 -15.46 16.34
CA ASN A 140 -16.25 -16.30 16.13
C ASN A 140 -17.54 -15.60 16.60
N GLU A 141 -17.50 -14.86 17.70
CA GLU A 141 -18.64 -14.07 18.19
C GLU A 141 -18.92 -12.88 17.28
N PHE A 142 -17.87 -12.18 16.83
CA PHE A 142 -17.97 -11.13 15.82
C PHE A 142 -18.62 -11.68 14.54
N ILE A 143 -18.07 -12.75 13.97
CA ILE A 143 -18.57 -13.36 12.74
C ILE A 143 -20.03 -13.80 12.93
N SER A 144 -20.34 -14.50 14.02
CA SER A 144 -21.69 -15.00 14.29
C SER A 144 -22.73 -13.88 14.45
N SER A 145 -22.35 -12.76 15.04
CA SER A 145 -23.22 -11.59 15.18
C SER A 145 -23.33 -10.78 13.89
N PHE A 146 -22.22 -10.60 13.18
CA PHE A 146 -22.17 -9.90 11.90
C PHE A 146 -22.98 -10.63 10.84
N LEU A 147 -22.86 -11.95 10.71
CA LEU A 147 -23.65 -12.78 9.77
C LEU A 147 -25.17 -12.64 9.96
N LYS A 148 -25.62 -12.35 11.18
CA LYS A 148 -27.04 -12.14 11.52
C LYS A 148 -27.49 -10.68 11.38
N SER A 149 -26.56 -9.76 11.13
CA SER A 149 -26.84 -8.33 11.05
C SER A 149 -27.46 -7.93 9.70
N PRO A 150 -28.22 -6.83 9.65
CA PRO A 150 -28.64 -6.21 8.39
C PRO A 150 -27.47 -5.72 7.50
N GLN A 151 -26.27 -5.56 8.07
CA GLN A 151 -25.08 -5.08 7.37
C GLN A 151 -24.37 -6.16 6.55
N PHE A 152 -24.50 -7.44 6.93
CA PHE A 152 -23.81 -8.53 6.22
C PHE A 152 -24.19 -8.63 4.73
N PRO A 153 -25.48 -8.55 4.33
CA PRO A 153 -25.85 -8.49 2.92
C PRO A 153 -25.20 -7.34 2.15
N ILE A 154 -24.95 -6.20 2.79
CA ILE A 154 -24.28 -5.04 2.19
C ILE A 154 -22.81 -5.39 1.88
N ALA A 155 -22.09 -5.91 2.88
CA ALA A 155 -20.70 -6.34 2.73
C ALA A 155 -20.55 -7.49 1.70
N LYS A 156 -21.52 -8.42 1.68
CA LYS A 156 -21.58 -9.50 0.68
C LYS A 156 -21.84 -8.98 -0.73
N ASN A 157 -22.68 -7.96 -0.88
CA ASN A 157 -22.89 -7.32 -2.18
C ASN A 157 -21.62 -6.60 -2.65
N LEU A 158 -20.92 -5.92 -1.75
CA LEU A 158 -19.65 -5.29 -2.09
C LEU A 158 -18.57 -6.32 -2.47
N TYR A 159 -18.54 -7.48 -1.80
CA TYR A 159 -17.66 -8.60 -2.19
C TYR A 159 -17.88 -9.01 -3.64
N LYS A 160 -19.15 -9.14 -4.10
CA LYS A 160 -19.46 -9.47 -5.49
C LYS A 160 -18.87 -8.47 -6.48
N ASN A 161 -18.89 -7.18 -6.14
CA ASN A 161 -18.24 -6.15 -6.95
C ASN A 161 -16.73 -6.35 -6.94
N ALA A 162 -16.11 -6.54 -5.77
CA ALA A 162 -14.66 -6.73 -5.66
C ALA A 162 -14.10 -8.02 -6.30
N VAL A 163 -14.95 -8.91 -6.82
CA VAL A 163 -14.57 -10.07 -7.64
C VAL A 163 -15.17 -10.03 -9.06
N THR A 164 -15.71 -8.88 -9.46
CA THR A 164 -16.17 -8.60 -10.82
C THR A 164 -15.28 -7.53 -11.43
N HIS A 165 -14.54 -7.88 -12.47
CA HIS A 165 -13.65 -6.97 -13.20
C HIS A 165 -14.35 -5.66 -13.59
N GLY A 166 -13.65 -4.54 -13.46
CA GLY A 166 -14.14 -3.24 -13.94
C GLY A 166 -15.16 -2.55 -13.04
N THR A 167 -15.34 -2.97 -11.79
CA THR A 167 -16.45 -2.46 -10.94
C THR A 167 -16.04 -1.49 -9.85
N ILE A 168 -14.77 -1.48 -9.43
CA ILE A 168 -14.26 -0.58 -8.38
C ILE A 168 -13.03 0.17 -8.89
N GLY A 169 -12.99 1.47 -8.61
CA GLY A 169 -11.88 2.34 -8.99
C GLY A 169 -11.60 3.39 -7.92
N PHE A 170 -10.40 3.94 -7.97
CA PHE A 170 -9.99 5.11 -7.20
C PHE A 170 -10.26 6.37 -8.02
N LEU A 171 -11.09 7.26 -7.51
CA LEU A 171 -11.43 8.52 -8.17
C LEU A 171 -10.24 9.49 -8.16
N ILE A 172 -9.79 9.90 -9.34
CA ILE A 172 -8.70 10.88 -9.53
C ILE A 172 -9.20 12.21 -10.09
N THR A 173 -10.41 12.27 -10.65
CA THR A 173 -11.04 13.54 -11.04
C THR A 173 -11.67 14.21 -9.83
N PRO A 174 -11.20 15.40 -9.41
CA PRO A 174 -11.82 16.13 -8.31
C PRO A 174 -13.20 16.67 -8.73
N ASN A 175 -14.10 16.82 -7.76
CA ASN A 175 -15.38 17.53 -7.90
C ASN A 175 -16.35 16.99 -8.98
N LEU A 176 -16.30 15.69 -9.29
CA LEU A 176 -17.37 15.08 -10.10
C LEU A 176 -18.73 15.33 -9.46
N GLN A 177 -19.65 15.89 -10.24
CA GLN A 177 -21.01 16.11 -9.77
C GLN A 177 -21.69 14.76 -9.52
N PRO A 178 -22.53 14.64 -8.47
CA PRO A 178 -23.34 13.44 -8.28
C PRO A 178 -24.11 13.08 -9.56
N ASN A 179 -24.18 11.79 -9.86
CA ASN A 179 -24.81 11.25 -11.09
C ASN A 179 -24.10 11.57 -12.41
N THR A 180 -22.85 12.06 -12.39
CA THR A 180 -22.01 12.07 -13.60
C THR A 180 -21.55 10.64 -13.89
N PRO A 181 -21.70 10.13 -15.12
CA PRO A 181 -21.12 8.84 -15.50
C PRO A 181 -19.62 8.86 -15.24
N ILE A 182 -19.15 7.96 -14.37
CA ILE A 182 -17.72 7.80 -14.10
C ILE A 182 -17.14 6.98 -15.24
N THR A 183 -16.18 7.55 -15.96
CA THR A 183 -15.47 6.86 -17.04
C THR A 183 -14.14 6.31 -16.53
N GLN A 184 -13.46 5.51 -17.35
CA GLN A 184 -12.11 5.04 -17.04
C GLN A 184 -11.08 6.17 -16.96
N ASP A 185 -11.33 7.33 -17.55
CA ASP A 185 -10.44 8.49 -17.45
C ASP A 185 -10.49 9.11 -16.06
N ASP A 186 -11.65 9.02 -15.40
CA ASP A 186 -11.88 9.63 -14.08
C ASP A 186 -11.30 8.83 -12.92
N VAL A 187 -10.88 7.59 -13.17
CA VAL A 187 -10.45 6.65 -12.13
C VAL A 187 -9.12 5.99 -12.45
N VAL A 188 -8.46 5.50 -11.40
CA VAL A 188 -7.54 4.36 -11.50
C VAL A 188 -8.34 3.11 -11.25
N LEU A 189 -8.43 2.21 -12.23
CA LEU A 189 -9.18 0.97 -12.07
C LEU A 189 -8.43 0.01 -11.13
N LEU A 190 -9.14 -0.55 -10.15
CA LEU A 190 -8.54 -1.46 -9.18
C LEU A 190 -8.75 -2.92 -9.58
N GLU A 191 -7.87 -3.78 -9.09
CA GLU A 191 -7.95 -5.22 -9.33
C GLU A 191 -9.20 -5.82 -8.66
N THR A 192 -10.19 -6.14 -9.50
CA THR A 192 -11.43 -6.81 -9.11
C THR A 192 -11.75 -8.04 -9.95
N SER A 193 -10.81 -8.54 -10.76
CA SER A 193 -10.99 -9.73 -11.59
C SER A 193 -10.73 -11.05 -10.85
N LEU A 194 -10.04 -10.98 -9.71
CA LEU A 194 -9.70 -12.14 -8.89
C LEU A 194 -10.94 -12.74 -8.21
N ASN A 195 -11.25 -14.00 -8.53
CA ASN A 195 -12.35 -14.75 -7.94
C ASN A 195 -11.87 -16.16 -7.51
N PRO A 196 -11.79 -16.47 -6.20
CA PRO A 196 -12.26 -15.65 -5.07
C PRO A 196 -11.41 -14.39 -4.83
N PHE A 197 -11.93 -13.47 -4.02
CA PHE A 197 -11.20 -12.28 -3.58
C PHE A 197 -9.89 -12.71 -2.90
N LEU A 198 -8.76 -12.16 -3.35
CA LEU A 198 -7.45 -12.47 -2.77
C LEU A 198 -7.02 -11.33 -1.85
N ARG A 199 -7.00 -11.61 -0.54
CA ARG A 199 -6.57 -10.63 0.47
C ARG A 199 -5.15 -10.15 0.17
N GLY A 200 -4.96 -8.84 0.15
CA GLY A 200 -3.66 -8.24 -0.14
C GLY A 200 -3.40 -8.06 -1.64
N SER A 201 -4.20 -8.67 -2.51
CA SER A 201 -4.11 -8.48 -3.97
C SER A 201 -5.28 -7.64 -4.47
N SER A 202 -6.51 -8.14 -4.32
CA SER A 202 -7.74 -7.44 -4.73
C SER A 202 -7.87 -6.09 -4.04
N LEU A 203 -8.24 -5.05 -4.80
CA LEU A 203 -8.37 -3.63 -4.37
C LEU A 203 -7.09 -2.93 -3.87
N ALA A 204 -6.08 -3.67 -3.45
CA ALA A 204 -4.77 -3.13 -3.08
C ALA A 204 -3.85 -2.91 -4.29
N HIS A 205 -4.29 -3.29 -5.49
CA HIS A 205 -3.56 -3.22 -6.75
C HIS A 205 -4.42 -2.64 -7.85
N VAL A 206 -3.78 -2.19 -8.93
CA VAL A 206 -4.48 -1.80 -10.16
C VAL A 206 -4.87 -3.02 -10.98
N ASP A 207 -5.91 -2.87 -11.80
CA ASP A 207 -6.40 -3.91 -12.69
C ASP A 207 -5.32 -4.34 -13.69
N ALA A 208 -4.84 -5.58 -13.57
CA ALA A 208 -3.71 -6.05 -14.35
C ALA A 208 -4.02 -6.10 -15.86
N GLN A 209 -5.24 -6.50 -16.23
CA GLN A 209 -5.65 -6.60 -17.63
C GLN A 209 -5.66 -5.23 -18.33
N THR A 210 -6.05 -4.18 -17.62
CA THR A 210 -6.11 -2.81 -18.14
C THR A 210 -4.72 -2.21 -18.27
N TYR A 211 -3.84 -2.43 -17.30
CA TYR A 211 -2.62 -1.64 -17.16
C TYR A 211 -1.31 -2.33 -17.57
N PHE A 212 -1.30 -3.65 -17.82
CA PHE A 212 -0.08 -4.41 -18.12
C PHE A 212 0.78 -3.78 -19.25
N ASP A 213 0.14 -3.37 -20.35
CA ASP A 213 0.79 -2.76 -21.52
C ASP A 213 0.65 -1.22 -21.55
N SER A 214 0.41 -0.59 -20.39
CA SER A 214 0.22 0.86 -20.25
C SER A 214 1.33 1.48 -19.40
N SER A 215 1.43 2.81 -19.36
CA SER A 215 2.38 3.48 -18.47
C SER A 215 2.07 3.32 -16.96
N ASP A 216 0.89 2.81 -16.58
CA ASP A 216 0.45 2.64 -15.18
C ASP A 216 0.55 1.18 -14.68
N PHE A 217 1.52 0.40 -15.21
CA PHE A 217 1.72 -1.02 -14.91
C PHE A 217 2.26 -1.33 -13.49
N LEU A 218 2.73 -0.33 -12.74
CA LEU A 218 3.60 -0.57 -11.58
C LEU A 218 2.90 -1.27 -10.42
N MET A 219 1.62 -1.02 -10.21
CA MET A 219 0.88 -1.50 -9.04
C MET A 219 0.03 -2.74 -9.34
N MET A 220 0.45 -3.61 -10.25
CA MET A 220 -0.25 -4.87 -10.52
C MET A 220 0.00 -5.89 -9.41
N TYR A 221 -0.98 -6.74 -9.11
CA TYR A 221 -0.88 -7.73 -8.01
C TYR A 221 0.14 -8.84 -8.24
N SER A 222 0.60 -9.02 -9.49
CA SER A 222 1.60 -10.02 -9.85
C SER A 222 2.80 -9.33 -10.47
N TYR A 223 3.98 -9.78 -10.10
CA TYR A 223 5.22 -9.23 -10.63
C TYR A 223 5.45 -9.75 -12.06
N PRO A 224 5.63 -8.86 -13.04
CA PRO A 224 5.85 -9.24 -14.41
C PRO A 224 7.21 -9.93 -14.58
N LYS A 225 7.28 -10.86 -15.53
CA LYS A 225 8.51 -11.58 -15.93
C LYS A 225 9.28 -10.83 -17.02
N ILE A 226 9.27 -9.51 -16.91
CA ILE A 226 9.89 -8.52 -17.79
C ILE A 226 10.50 -7.46 -16.89
N SER A 227 11.66 -6.92 -17.25
CA SER A 227 12.37 -5.99 -16.37
C SER A 227 11.64 -4.66 -16.35
N LEU A 228 11.77 -3.92 -15.25
CA LEU A 228 11.17 -2.59 -15.12
C LEU A 228 11.62 -1.67 -16.26
N GLY A 229 12.90 -1.74 -16.62
CA GLY A 229 13.47 -1.01 -17.76
C GLY A 229 12.80 -1.37 -19.09
N GLN A 230 12.58 -2.67 -19.35
CA GLN A 230 11.93 -3.11 -20.58
C GLN A 230 10.44 -2.72 -20.61
N MET A 231 9.74 -2.77 -19.47
CA MET A 231 8.35 -2.30 -19.39
C MET A 231 8.26 -0.80 -19.71
N MET A 232 9.10 0.02 -19.08
CA MET A 232 9.17 1.46 -19.36
C MET A 232 9.55 1.77 -20.80
N PHE A 233 10.40 0.95 -21.43
CA PHE A 233 10.73 1.09 -22.84
C PHE A 233 9.53 0.79 -23.73
N ASN A 234 8.84 -0.33 -23.50
CA ASN A 234 7.71 -0.78 -24.30
C ASN A 234 6.57 0.23 -24.35
N VAL A 235 6.28 0.87 -23.22
CA VAL A 235 5.18 1.84 -23.09
C VAL A 235 5.63 3.29 -23.30
N GLY A 236 6.91 3.51 -23.63
CA GLY A 236 7.47 4.83 -23.88
C GLY A 236 7.58 5.74 -22.65
N SER A 237 7.53 5.19 -21.43
CA SER A 237 7.53 6.00 -20.20
C SER A 237 8.94 6.36 -19.69
N THR A 238 9.99 5.78 -20.25
CA THR A 238 11.39 5.90 -19.78
C THR A 238 11.84 7.35 -19.51
N ASN A 239 11.44 8.30 -20.35
CA ASN A 239 11.84 9.71 -20.26
C ASN A 239 10.68 10.66 -19.89
N THR A 240 9.51 10.15 -19.53
CA THR A 240 8.30 10.96 -19.29
C THR A 240 7.74 10.81 -17.89
N THR A 241 7.44 9.60 -17.45
CA THR A 241 6.91 9.34 -16.10
C THR A 241 7.74 8.30 -15.35
N GLY A 242 8.66 7.63 -16.05
CA GLY A 242 9.40 6.49 -15.52
C GLY A 242 8.45 5.34 -15.15
N PRO A 243 8.69 4.66 -14.02
CA PRO A 243 7.85 3.54 -13.60
C PRO A 243 6.56 3.99 -12.91
N ILE A 244 6.47 5.26 -12.47
CA ILE A 244 5.29 5.80 -11.79
C ILE A 244 4.44 6.52 -12.83
N GLY A 245 3.53 5.78 -13.47
CA GLY A 245 2.68 6.25 -14.56
C GLY A 245 1.81 7.47 -14.26
N PRO A 246 1.22 8.10 -15.29
CA PRO A 246 0.46 9.33 -15.15
C PRO A 246 -0.74 9.20 -14.20
N LYS A 247 -1.52 8.11 -14.26
CA LYS A 247 -2.64 7.91 -13.34
C LYS A 247 -2.18 7.63 -11.92
N LEU A 248 -1.11 6.87 -11.74
CA LEU A 248 -0.54 6.62 -10.41
C LEU A 248 -0.01 7.91 -9.78
N ARG A 249 0.61 8.80 -10.58
CA ARG A 249 1.02 10.14 -10.12
C ARG A 249 -0.19 10.97 -9.68
N LEU A 250 -1.25 11.01 -10.49
CA LEU A 250 -2.49 11.71 -10.15
C LEU A 250 -3.10 11.17 -8.86
N LEU A 251 -3.13 9.84 -8.68
CA LEU A 251 -3.60 9.20 -7.46
C LEU A 251 -2.79 9.65 -6.24
N LEU A 252 -1.46 9.65 -6.31
CA LEU A 252 -0.62 10.17 -5.22
C LEU A 252 -0.89 11.66 -4.96
N GLY A 253 -1.10 12.45 -6.02
CA GLY A 253 -1.55 13.84 -5.92
C GLY A 253 -2.87 13.98 -5.17
N THR A 254 -3.86 13.16 -5.49
CA THR A 254 -5.18 13.11 -4.82
C THR A 254 -5.07 12.70 -3.35
N LEU A 255 -4.09 11.86 -2.99
CA LEU A 255 -3.81 11.54 -1.59
C LEU A 255 -3.24 12.75 -0.84
N GLY A 256 -2.43 13.57 -1.51
CA GLY A 256 -1.84 14.80 -0.96
C GLY A 256 -0.35 14.98 -1.24
N TYR A 257 0.27 14.15 -2.08
CA TYR A 257 1.67 14.34 -2.48
C TYR A 257 1.82 15.46 -3.51
N GLU A 258 2.90 16.24 -3.43
CA GLU A 258 3.27 17.14 -4.51
C GLU A 258 3.71 16.34 -5.74
N VAL A 259 2.99 16.48 -6.85
CA VAL A 259 3.32 15.85 -8.12
C VAL A 259 4.05 16.86 -9.00
N LYS A 260 5.35 16.66 -9.19
CA LYS A 260 6.14 17.48 -10.10
C LYS A 260 5.61 17.37 -11.53
N LYS A 261 5.60 18.49 -12.26
CA LYS A 261 5.17 18.51 -13.67
C LYS A 261 6.14 17.74 -14.57
N ASP A 262 7.43 17.96 -14.35
CA ASP A 262 8.48 17.35 -15.17
C ASP A 262 9.10 16.15 -14.45
N TYR A 263 9.33 15.07 -15.19
CA TYR A 263 10.10 13.93 -14.71
C TYR A 263 11.57 14.16 -14.99
N ILE A 264 12.38 13.98 -13.95
CA ILE A 264 13.83 13.96 -14.05
C ILE A 264 14.25 12.53 -13.75
N PRO A 265 14.77 11.77 -14.73
CA PRO A 265 15.28 10.44 -14.48
C PRO A 265 16.31 10.45 -13.34
N PRO A 266 16.30 9.45 -12.43
CA PRO A 266 17.31 9.35 -11.41
C PRO A 266 18.70 9.24 -12.06
N VAL A 267 19.69 9.95 -11.49
CA VAL A 267 21.07 9.92 -11.97
C VAL A 267 21.64 8.51 -11.75
N LYS A 268 22.12 7.86 -12.81
CA LYS A 268 22.88 6.61 -12.66
C LYS A 268 24.18 6.91 -11.92
N LEU A 269 24.32 6.40 -10.69
CA LEU A 269 25.50 6.58 -9.83
C LEU A 269 26.79 6.05 -10.48
N SER A 270 26.71 5.18 -11.49
CA SER A 270 27.84 4.70 -12.28
C SER A 270 28.58 5.81 -13.06
N ASN A 271 27.95 6.97 -13.24
CA ASN A 271 28.52 8.10 -13.97
C ASN A 271 29.12 9.18 -13.06
N LEU A 272 29.14 8.96 -11.74
CA LEU A 272 30.02 9.72 -10.84
C LEU A 272 31.44 9.24 -11.09
N GLN A 273 32.10 9.83 -12.10
CA GLN A 273 33.56 9.75 -12.20
C GLN A 273 34.13 10.15 -10.85
N SER A 274 34.98 9.28 -10.29
CA SER A 274 35.72 9.52 -9.06
C SER A 274 36.72 10.66 -9.27
N ASN A 275 36.26 11.91 -9.28
CA ASN A 275 37.12 13.09 -9.34
C ASN A 275 37.63 13.45 -7.94
N ASN A 276 38.07 12.45 -7.17
CA ASN A 276 38.84 12.64 -5.95
C ASN A 276 40.20 11.96 -6.13
N GLU A 277 41.05 12.56 -6.98
CA GLU A 277 42.49 12.50 -6.75
C GLU A 277 42.77 13.22 -5.43
N ILE A 278 42.69 12.49 -4.32
CA ILE A 278 43.29 12.95 -3.07
C ILE A 278 44.80 12.85 -3.30
N GLN A 279 45.43 14.00 -3.53
CA GLN A 279 46.88 14.14 -3.40
C GLN A 279 47.30 13.59 -2.04
N ALA A 280 47.95 12.43 -2.04
CA ALA A 280 48.57 11.84 -0.88
C ALA A 280 49.72 12.75 -0.41
N SER A 281 49.42 13.70 0.47
CA SER A 281 50.43 14.38 1.27
C SER A 281 50.95 13.40 2.31
N LYS A 282 52.19 12.96 2.10
CA LYS A 282 52.97 12.20 3.07
C LYS A 282 53.20 13.09 4.30
N THR A 283 52.45 12.83 5.36
CA THR A 283 52.84 13.24 6.71
C THR A 283 52.67 12.05 7.66
N SER A 284 53.80 11.41 7.92
CA SER A 284 53.99 10.40 8.94
C SER A 284 53.83 11.00 10.34
N ILE A 285 52.90 10.48 11.14
CA ILE A 285 52.86 10.69 12.60
C ILE A 285 52.66 9.30 13.26
N PRO A 286 53.35 9.01 14.37
CA PRO A 286 53.68 7.65 14.80
C PRO A 286 52.52 6.95 15.53
N SER A 287 52.53 5.62 15.45
CA SER A 287 51.73 4.72 16.27
C SER A 287 51.93 5.01 17.76
N ASN A 288 50.84 5.32 18.46
CA ASN A 288 50.76 5.15 19.90
C ASN A 288 49.56 4.28 20.26
N THR A 289 49.90 3.15 20.86
CA THR A 289 49.06 2.14 21.46
C THR A 289 48.28 2.74 22.63
N ILE A 290 46.94 2.65 22.63
CA ILE A 290 46.15 2.77 23.85
C ILE A 290 45.17 1.59 23.93
N LYS A 291 45.22 0.96 25.09
CA LYS A 291 44.60 -0.30 25.50
C LYS A 291 43.07 -0.21 25.57
N SER A 292 42.46 -1.36 25.34
CA SER A 292 41.08 -1.70 25.69
C SER A 292 40.85 -1.72 27.20
N GLN A 293 39.71 -1.20 27.66
CA GLN A 293 38.88 -1.84 28.68
C GLN A 293 37.43 -1.31 28.63
N PRO A 294 36.45 -2.12 29.07
CA PRO A 294 35.05 -2.01 28.69
C PRO A 294 34.23 -1.19 29.68
N SER A 295 33.17 -0.54 29.21
CA SER A 295 32.08 -0.04 30.05
C SER A 295 30.77 -0.70 29.64
N ALA A 296 30.33 -1.64 30.47
CA ALA A 296 28.93 -1.99 30.58
C ALA A 296 28.21 -0.79 31.19
N ASP A 297 27.16 -0.30 30.53
CA ASP A 297 26.10 0.44 31.19
C ASP A 297 24.77 -0.06 30.63
N THR A 298 24.17 -0.95 31.43
CA THR A 298 22.73 -1.19 31.49
C THR A 298 22.04 0.14 31.72
N ASN A 299 21.06 0.50 30.89
CA ASN A 299 19.93 1.30 31.34
C ASN A 299 18.67 1.01 30.53
N ASN A 300 17.72 0.44 31.27
CA ASN A 300 16.29 0.34 31.05
C ASN A 300 15.72 1.37 30.06
N ILE A 301 15.14 0.87 28.96
CA ILE A 301 14.18 1.64 28.19
C ILE A 301 12.82 1.45 28.86
N GLU A 302 12.41 2.46 29.61
CA GLU A 302 11.04 2.64 30.07
C GLU A 302 10.09 2.58 28.87
N LYS A 303 9.10 1.68 28.97
CA LYS A 303 7.87 1.74 28.17
C LYS A 303 7.23 3.10 28.41
N ASN A 304 7.17 3.94 27.37
CA ASN A 304 6.30 5.10 27.36
C ASN A 304 5.20 4.90 26.33
N ASP A 305 3.98 4.86 26.86
CA ASP A 305 2.71 4.68 26.18
C ASP A 305 2.42 5.84 25.23
N SER A 306 2.52 5.59 23.92
CA SER A 306 1.90 6.42 22.89
C SER A 306 0.65 5.70 22.38
N SER A 307 -0.53 6.20 22.75
CA SER A 307 -1.89 5.85 22.29
C SER A 307 -2.00 4.52 21.52
N LEU A 308 -1.99 3.42 22.26
CA LEU A 308 -2.18 2.07 21.73
C LEU A 308 -3.59 1.94 21.14
N VAL A 309 -3.66 1.61 19.85
CA VAL A 309 -4.79 0.86 19.29
C VAL A 309 -4.62 -0.56 19.80
N ASN A 310 -5.42 -0.97 20.79
CA ASN A 310 -5.36 -2.34 21.29
C ASN A 310 -6.02 -3.27 20.26
N PHE A 311 -5.18 -3.99 19.53
CA PHE A 311 -5.60 -5.08 18.65
C PHE A 311 -5.54 -6.40 19.44
N ASN A 312 -6.70 -7.00 19.72
CA ASN A 312 -6.80 -8.42 20.11
C ASN A 312 -7.15 -9.33 18.91
N PHE A 313 -7.08 -8.81 17.69
CA PHE A 313 -7.03 -9.63 16.48
C PHE A 313 -5.57 -9.85 16.14
N LEU A 314 -5.19 -11.10 15.89
CA LEU A 314 -3.85 -11.51 15.48
C LEU A 314 -3.42 -10.68 14.25
N LEU A 315 -2.79 -9.53 14.51
CA LEU A 315 -2.27 -8.65 13.48
C LEU A 315 -1.06 -9.41 12.93
N SER A 316 -1.27 -10.16 11.86
CA SER A 316 -0.21 -10.29 10.89
C SER A 316 0.22 -8.85 10.62
N ILE A 317 1.47 -8.57 10.98
CA ILE A 317 2.26 -7.46 10.49
C ILE A 317 1.81 -7.17 9.05
N ILE A 318 1.78 -5.91 8.63
CA ILE A 318 1.77 -5.59 7.20
C ILE A 318 3.08 -6.11 6.61
N CYS A 319 3.12 -7.43 6.45
CA CYS A 319 4.05 -8.25 5.74
C CYS A 319 3.23 -8.64 4.52
N ILE A 320 3.54 -8.01 3.39
CA ILE A 320 3.20 -8.59 2.10
C ILE A 320 4.12 -9.82 1.97
N LEU A 321 3.74 -10.92 2.62
CA LEU A 321 4.32 -12.23 2.37
C LEU A 321 3.58 -12.80 1.17
N LEU A 322 4.01 -12.41 -0.03
CA LEU A 322 3.65 -13.13 -1.26
C LEU A 322 4.65 -14.27 -1.44
N SER A 323 4.41 -15.39 -0.76
CA SER A 323 5.05 -16.66 -1.09
C SER A 323 4.33 -17.27 -2.31
N PHE A 324 4.91 -17.13 -3.50
CA PHE A 324 4.53 -17.96 -4.64
C PHE A 324 5.08 -19.37 -4.43
N THR A 325 4.26 -20.30 -3.93
CA THR A 325 4.51 -21.73 -4.18
C THR A 325 3.68 -22.16 -5.38
N TYR A 326 4.35 -22.24 -6.53
CA TYR A 326 3.88 -22.94 -7.71
C TYR A 326 3.70 -24.42 -7.35
N SER A 327 2.46 -24.92 -7.33
CA SER A 327 2.17 -26.34 -7.57
C SER A 327 0.68 -26.55 -7.76
N ILE A 328 0.19 -26.35 -8.98
CA ILE A 328 -0.99 -27.08 -9.45
C ILE A 328 -0.59 -27.90 -10.67
N TYR A 329 -0.64 -29.19 -10.43
CA TYR A 329 -0.62 -30.31 -11.35
C TYR A 329 -1.10 -30.00 -12.77
N SER A 330 -0.24 -30.39 -13.71
CA SER A 330 -0.66 -31.02 -14.95
C SER A 330 -1.77 -32.06 -14.67
N LYS A 331 -2.95 -31.82 -15.23
CA LYS A 331 -3.88 -32.80 -15.81
C LYS A 331 -5.14 -32.07 -16.27
N TYR A 332 -5.12 -31.57 -17.50
CA TYR A 332 -5.80 -32.11 -18.69
C TYR A 332 -5.61 -31.14 -19.85
#